data_AF-A0A965EP02-F1
#
_entry.id   AF-A0A965EP02-F1
#
_cell.length_a   1.000
_cell.length_b   1.000
_cell.length_c   1.000
_cell.angle_alpha   90.00
_cell.angle_beta   90.00
_cell.angle_gamma   90.00
#
_symmetry.space_group_name_H-M   'P 1'
#
loop_
_entity.id
_entity.type
_entity.pdbx_description
1 polymer ?
#
loop_
_entity_poly.entity_id
_entity_poly.type
_entity_poly.pdbx_seq_one_letter_code
_entity_poly.pdbx_strand_id
1 'polypeptide(L)'
;SQAKLLVRAFDRTDAIELIHAGVADPVRETFDSGLRMGRLALAAQGIEGEEADAVVDDVRRRDEKRLALQVEEIAGTDVGTLEAMKKIKPEPVGPAG
;
A
#
# COMPACT_ATOMS: atom_id res chain seq x y z
N SER A 1 -13.26 23.68 16.26
CA SER A 1 -12.98 22.35 15.70
C SER A 1 -11.52 22.30 15.26
N GLN A 2 -10.85 21.15 15.37
CA GLN A 2 -9.57 20.96 14.68
C GLN A 2 -9.84 20.62 13.21
N ALA A 3 -9.00 21.11 12.29
CA ALA A 3 -9.11 20.81 10.86
C ALA A 3 -8.65 19.38 10.57
N LYS A 4 -9.29 18.69 9.62
CA LYS A 4 -8.83 17.40 9.12
C LYS A 4 -7.68 17.61 8.13
N LEU A 5 -6.61 16.85 8.27
CA LEU A 5 -5.49 16.84 7.32
C LEU A 5 -5.74 15.77 6.24
N LEU A 6 -5.56 16.16 4.99
CA LEU A 6 -5.52 15.25 3.84
C LEU A 6 -4.11 15.36 3.26
N VAL A 7 -3.36 14.26 3.27
CA VAL A 7 -1.94 14.28 2.94
C VAL A 7 -1.66 13.31 1.80
N ARG A 8 -0.93 13.78 0.78
CA ARG A 8 -0.39 12.94 -0.28
C ARG A 8 0.94 12.37 0.18
N ALA A 9 1.12 11.07 0.00
CA ALA A 9 2.42 10.40 0.09
C ALA A 9 2.95 10.12 -1.32
N PHE A 10 4.25 10.32 -1.51
CA PHE A 10 4.92 10.00 -2.76
C PHE A 10 4.95 8.49 -3.02
N ASP A 11 5.31 7.72 -2.01
CA ASP A 11 5.40 6.27 -2.10
C ASP A 11 5.04 5.59 -0.76
N ARG A 12 5.38 4.30 -0.63
CA ARG A 12 5.12 3.55 0.59
C ARG A 12 5.98 4.01 1.77
N THR A 13 7.25 4.34 1.54
CA THR A 13 8.16 4.81 2.59
C THR A 13 7.63 6.11 3.18
N ASP A 14 7.23 7.04 2.32
CA ASP A 14 6.66 8.33 2.70
C ASP A 14 5.33 8.16 3.46
N ALA A 15 4.48 7.21 3.04
CA ALA A 15 3.26 6.88 3.76
C ALA A 15 3.51 6.37 5.19
N ILE A 16 4.53 5.53 5.40
CA ILE A 16 4.91 5.03 6.73
C ILE A 16 5.39 6.17 7.62
N GLU A 17 6.25 7.06 7.10
CA GLU A 17 6.74 8.23 7.83
C GLU A 17 5.59 9.16 8.25
N LEU A 18 4.64 9.40 7.35
CA LEU A 18 3.45 10.21 7.63
C LEU A 18 2.57 9.57 8.71
N ILE A 19 2.39 8.25 8.69
CA ILE A 19 1.63 7.53 9.73
C ILE A 19 2.33 7.64 11.08
N HIS A 20 3.66 7.45 11.14
CA HIS A 20 4.43 7.64 12.38
C HIS A 20 4.37 9.09 12.88
N ALA A 21 4.23 10.07 11.99
CA ALA A 21 4.02 11.48 12.33
C ALA A 21 2.58 11.82 12.74
N GLY A 22 1.66 10.85 12.79
CA GLY A 22 0.29 11.02 13.25
C GLY A 22 -0.73 11.38 12.17
N VAL A 23 -0.37 11.27 10.89
CA VAL A 23 -1.35 11.37 9.79
C VAL A 23 -2.20 10.10 9.77
N ALA A 24 -3.52 10.25 9.84
CA ALA A 24 -4.44 9.12 9.87
C ALA A 24 -4.40 8.27 8.59
N ASP A 25 -4.59 8.92 7.43
CA ASP A 25 -4.77 8.22 6.15
C ASP A 25 -4.03 8.94 5.01
N PRO A 26 -2.70 8.75 4.85
CA PRO A 26 -1.98 9.32 3.72
C PRO A 26 -2.35 8.60 2.41
N VAL A 27 -2.61 9.38 1.35
CA VAL A 27 -2.96 8.88 0.01
C VAL A 27 -1.70 8.76 -0.85
N ARG A 28 -1.33 7.54 -1.24
CA ARG A 28 -0.18 7.30 -2.13
C ARG A 28 -0.52 7.67 -3.57
N GLU A 29 0.25 8.58 -4.15
CA GLU A 29 -0.09 9.30 -5.39
C GLU A 29 -0.38 8.42 -6.63
N THR A 30 0.30 7.28 -6.75
CA THR A 30 0.17 6.38 -7.92
C THR A 30 -0.53 5.07 -7.61
N PHE A 31 -0.91 4.81 -6.35
CA PHE A 31 -1.40 3.50 -5.94
C PHE A 31 -2.70 3.10 -6.65
N ASP A 32 -3.73 3.96 -6.60
CA ASP A 32 -5.02 3.67 -7.24
C ASP A 32 -4.91 3.62 -8.78
N SER A 33 -4.07 4.48 -9.37
CA SER A 33 -3.78 4.44 -10.81
C SER A 33 -3.08 3.14 -11.21
N GLY A 34 -2.17 2.63 -10.38
CA GLY A 34 -1.52 1.34 -10.56
C GLY A 34 -2.50 0.17 -10.50
N LEU A 35 -3.40 0.18 -9.52
CA LEU A 35 -4.48 -0.82 -9.42
C LEU A 35 -5.39 -0.80 -10.66
N ARG A 36 -5.78 0.39 -11.12
CA ARG A 36 -6.54 0.56 -12.36
C ARG A 36 -5.79 0.03 -13.58
N MET A 37 -4.49 0.27 -13.68
CA MET A 37 -3.66 -0.26 -14.77
C MET A 37 -3.62 -1.79 -14.73
N GLY A 38 -3.49 -2.39 -13.55
CA GLY A 38 -3.57 -3.84 -13.36
C GLY A 38 -4.89 -4.42 -13.84
N ARG A 39 -6.02 -3.79 -13.46
CA ARG A 39 -7.37 -4.15 -13.96
C ARG A 39 -7.44 -4.16 -15.48
N LEU A 40 -6.94 -3.10 -16.12
CA LEU A 40 -6.93 -2.97 -17.58
C LEU A 40 -6.07 -4.06 -18.23
N ALA A 41 -4.94 -4.42 -17.62
CA ALA A 41 -4.09 -5.50 -18.09
C ALA A 41 -4.80 -6.86 -18.03
N LEU A 42 -5.51 -7.16 -16.94
CA LEU A 42 -6.30 -8.40 -16.80
C LEU A 42 -7.40 -8.46 -17.87
N ALA A 43 -8.15 -7.38 -18.05
CA ALA A 43 -9.18 -7.29 -19.09
C ALA A 43 -8.61 -7.47 -20.50
N ALA A 44 -7.41 -6.92 -20.77
CA ALA A 44 -6.73 -7.10 -22.06
C ALA A 44 -6.28 -8.54 -22.32
N GLN A 45 -6.18 -9.38 -21.27
CA GLN A 45 -5.95 -10.83 -21.39
C GLN A 45 -7.25 -11.64 -21.48
N GLY A 46 -8.41 -10.98 -21.51
CA GLY A 46 -9.72 -11.64 -21.63
C GLY A 46 -10.33 -12.09 -20.30
N ILE A 47 -9.79 -11.67 -19.15
CA ILE A 47 -10.38 -11.93 -17.84
C ILE A 47 -11.66 -11.10 -17.69
N GLU A 48 -12.72 -11.72 -17.15
CA GLU A 48 -14.00 -11.04 -16.97
C GLU A 48 -13.91 -9.89 -15.96
N GLY A 49 -14.80 -8.89 -16.12
CA GLY A 49 -14.77 -7.67 -15.32
C GLY A 49 -14.84 -7.95 -13.81
N GLU A 50 -15.76 -8.82 -13.39
CA GLU A 50 -15.94 -9.19 -11.99
C GLU A 50 -14.72 -9.92 -11.41
N GLU A 51 -14.12 -10.83 -12.18
CA GLU A 51 -12.90 -11.53 -11.77
C GLU A 51 -11.69 -10.57 -11.68
N ALA A 52 -11.55 -9.66 -12.64
CA ALA A 52 -10.49 -8.64 -12.61
C ALA A 52 -10.67 -7.67 -11.41
N ASP A 53 -11.90 -7.31 -11.09
CA ASP A 53 -12.22 -6.49 -9.92
C ASP A 53 -11.88 -7.22 -8.62
N ALA A 54 -12.24 -8.51 -8.50
CA ALA A 54 -11.89 -9.33 -7.34
C ALA A 54 -10.37 -9.45 -7.13
N VAL A 55 -9.58 -9.60 -8.20
CA VAL A 55 -8.12 -9.63 -8.13
C VAL A 55 -7.56 -8.29 -7.64
N VAL A 56 -8.08 -7.16 -8.15
CA VAL A 56 -7.65 -5.82 -7.75
C VAL A 56 -7.96 -5.54 -6.28
N ASP A 57 -9.16 -5.91 -5.83
CA ASP A 57 -9.57 -5.74 -4.43
C ASP A 57 -8.72 -6.58 -3.49
N ASP A 58 -8.37 -7.80 -3.90
CA ASP A 58 -7.46 -8.64 -3.12
C ASP A 58 -6.04 -8.04 -3.06
N VAL A 59 -5.51 -7.50 -4.16
CA VAL A 59 -4.22 -6.77 -4.13
C VAL A 59 -4.28 -5.57 -3.20
N ARG A 60 -5.35 -4.77 -3.24
CA ARG A 60 -5.56 -3.63 -2.34
C ARG A 60 -5.51 -4.06 -0.88
N ARG A 61 -6.31 -5.07 -0.52
CA ARG A 61 -6.38 -5.62 0.84
C ARG A 61 -5.03 -6.15 1.34
N ARG A 62 -4.28 -6.84 0.47
CA ARG A 62 -2.94 -7.36 0.81
C ARG A 62 -1.93 -6.23 1.01
N ASP A 63 -2.00 -5.20 0.18
CA ASP A 63 -1.15 -4.02 0.31
C ASP A 63 -1.45 -3.26 1.61
N GLU A 64 -2.72 -3.01 1.94
CA GLU A 64 -3.14 -2.38 3.21
C GLU A 64 -2.66 -3.18 4.43
N LYS A 65 -2.85 -4.50 4.42
CA LYS A 65 -2.35 -5.38 5.48
C LYS A 65 -0.83 -5.31 5.60
N ARG A 66 -0.10 -5.29 4.47
CA ARG A 66 1.35 -5.20 4.47
C ARG A 66 1.83 -3.83 4.97
N LEU A 67 1.16 -2.75 4.59
CA LEU A 67 1.47 -1.40 5.08
C LEU A 67 1.32 -1.34 6.60
N ALA A 68 0.22 -1.85 7.16
CA ALA A 68 0.01 -1.88 8.61
C ALA A 68 1.12 -2.65 9.34
N LEU A 69 1.50 -3.83 8.85
CA LEU A 69 2.60 -4.60 9.41
C LEU A 69 3.94 -3.83 9.34
N GLN A 70 4.21 -3.16 8.21
CA GLN A 70 5.46 -2.42 8.04
C GLN A 70 5.53 -1.16 8.91
N VAL A 71 4.39 -0.51 9.17
CA VAL A 71 4.30 0.57 10.16
C VAL A 71 4.69 0.07 11.55
N GLU A 72 4.24 -1.12 11.94
CA GLU A 72 4.59 -1.73 13.23
C GLU A 72 6.06 -2.20 13.26
N GLU A 73 6.54 -2.89 12.23
CA GLU A 73 7.91 -3.42 12.13
C GLU A 73 8.99 -2.33 12.16
N ILE A 74 8.68 -1.14 11.64
CA ILE A 74 9.61 -0.01 11.55
C ILE A 74 9.48 0.93 12.75
N ALA A 75 8.44 0.79 13.59
CA ALA A 75 8.23 1.68 14.73
C ALA A 75 9.44 1.70 15.68
N GLY A 76 9.94 2.92 15.98
CA GLY A 76 11.04 3.11 16.94
C GLY A 76 12.43 2.70 16.44
N THR A 77 12.60 2.42 15.14
CA THR A 77 13.92 2.19 14.56
C THR A 77 14.76 3.48 14.58
N ASP A 78 16.07 3.33 14.73
CA ASP A 78 17.06 4.40 14.72
C ASP A 78 17.62 4.70 13.32
N VAL A 79 17.32 3.85 12.34
CA VAL A 79 17.65 4.07 10.92
C VAL A 79 16.48 4.70 10.18
N GLY A 80 16.72 5.44 9.09
CA GLY A 80 15.61 5.99 8.29
C GLY A 80 14.69 4.90 7.72
N THR A 81 13.41 5.21 7.51
CA THR A 81 12.36 4.27 7.04
C THR A 81 12.78 3.50 5.80
N LEU A 82 13.42 4.18 4.84
CA LEU A 82 13.93 3.53 3.62
C LEU A 82 14.98 2.45 3.93
N GLU A 83 15.89 2.72 4.86
CA GLU A 83 16.92 1.76 5.28
C GLU A 83 16.35 0.61 6.10
N ALA A 84 15.32 0.88 6.91
CA ALA A 84 14.57 -0.17 7.60
C ALA A 84 13.85 -1.08 6.61
N MET A 85 13.15 -0.50 5.62
CA MET A 85 12.43 -1.23 4.58
C MET A 85 13.32 -2.14 3.75
N LYS A 86 14.56 -1.73 3.43
CA LYS A 86 15.53 -2.58 2.71
C LYS A 86 15.89 -3.88 3.45
N LYS A 87 15.74 -3.91 4.77
CA LYS A 87 16.03 -5.09 5.61
C LYS A 87 14.84 -6.04 5.74
N ILE A 88 13.63 -5.57 5.42
CA ILE A 88 12.43 -6.40 5.44
C ILE A 88 12.46 -7.30 4.22
N LYS A 89 12.58 -8.61 4.44
CA LYS A 89 12.54 -9.59 3.36
C LYS A 89 11.11 -9.64 2.78
N PRO A 90 10.91 -9.44 1.47
CA PRO A 90 9.59 -9.57 0.89
C PRO A 90 9.15 -11.03 0.97
N GLU A 91 8.14 -11.30 1.80
CA GLU A 91 7.43 -12.57 1.76
C GLU A 91 6.32 -12.50 0.72
N PRO A 92 6.25 -13.49 -0.21
CA PRO A 92 5.09 -13.62 -1.09
C PRO A 92 3.84 -13.67 -0.22
N VAL A 93 2.88 -12.78 -0.49
CA VAL A 93 1.55 -12.99 0.07
C VAL A 93 1.01 -14.21 -0.68
N GLY A 94 0.88 -15.33 0.04
CA GLY A 94 0.35 -16.57 -0.52
C GLY A 94 -1.00 -16.33 -1.23
N PRO A 95 -1.43 -17.24 -2.12
CA PRO A 95 -2.74 -17.11 -2.75
C PRO A 95 -3.82 -16.91 -1.67
N ALA A 96 -4.78 -16.03 -1.96
CA ALA A 96 -6.03 -16.00 -1.21
C ALA A 96 -6.62 -17.41 -1.37
N GLY A 97 -6.67 -18.14 -0.25
CA GLY A 97 -7.39 -19.41 -0.19
C GLY A 97 -8.89 -19.19 -0.30
#